data_AF-Q0J990-F1
#
_entry.id   AF-Q0J990-F1
#
_cell.length_a   1.000
_cell.length_b   1.000
_cell.length_c   1.000
_cell.angle_alpha   90.00
_cell.angle_beta   90.00
_cell.angle_gamma   90.00
#
_symmetry.space_group_name_H-M   'P 1'
#
loop_
_entity.id
_entity.type
_entity.pdbx_description
1 polymer ?
#
loop_
_entity_poly.entity_id
_entity_poly.type
_entity_poly.pdbx_seq_one_letter_code
_entity_poly.pdbx_strand_id
1 'polypeptide(L)'
;MEMEASAAEGGAAAAARTLRWAGRAGHLGGFPRAAVIAAVGAVAKAYASLLNTTTVHNADALLRLVSSRPPGTPLLTVSNHMSTMDDPLMWGFKGFPTTDAKLQRWVLTAEDICFRNVFMSYIFRLGKCVPITRGAGIYQDHMTEALEVLSTGDWEK
;
A
#
# COMPACT_ATOMS: atom_id res chain seq x y z
N MET A 1 -25.44 18.01 -20.23
CA MET A 1 -25.70 16.55 -20.25
C MET A 1 -24.51 15.78 -20.82
N GLU A 2 -23.96 16.13 -21.99
CA GLU A 2 -22.78 15.43 -22.58
C GLU A 2 -21.49 15.51 -21.73
N MET A 3 -21.22 16.65 -21.08
CA MET A 3 -20.05 16.80 -20.20
C MET A 3 -20.09 15.87 -18.98
N GLU A 4 -21.27 15.66 -18.38
CA GLU A 4 -21.42 14.76 -17.23
C GLU A 4 -21.29 13.29 -17.64
N ALA A 5 -21.81 12.92 -18.81
CA ALA A 5 -21.64 11.58 -19.37
C ALA A 5 -20.16 11.26 -19.65
N SER A 6 -19.41 12.20 -20.25
CA SER A 6 -17.97 12.03 -20.50
C SER A 6 -17.15 11.93 -19.21
N ALA A 7 -17.48 12.73 -18.19
CA ALA A 7 -16.84 12.63 -16.87
C ALA A 7 -17.14 11.29 -16.18
N ALA A 8 -18.38 10.80 -16.29
CA ALA A 8 -18.79 9.51 -15.73
C ALA A 8 -18.10 8.32 -16.43
N GLU A 9 -18.00 8.34 -17.77
CA GLU A 9 -17.27 7.32 -18.53
C GLU A 9 -15.77 7.33 -18.22
N GLY A 10 -15.16 8.52 -18.11
CA GLY A 10 -13.78 8.68 -17.66
C GLY A 10 -13.55 8.12 -16.26
N GLY A 11 -14.48 8.36 -15.34
CA GLY A 11 -14.46 7.82 -13.99
C GLY A 11 -14.60 6.29 -13.94
N ALA A 12 -15.50 5.71 -14.73
CA ALA A 12 -15.68 4.26 -14.81
C ALA A 12 -14.46 3.55 -15.42
N ALA A 13 -13.87 4.13 -16.48
CA ALA A 13 -12.64 3.62 -17.08
C ALA A 13 -11.44 3.71 -16.12
N ALA A 14 -11.32 4.83 -15.39
CA ALA A 14 -10.32 4.98 -14.33
C ALA A 14 -10.53 3.94 -13.21
N ALA A 15 -11.76 3.78 -12.72
CA ALA A 15 -12.10 2.80 -11.69
C ALA A 15 -11.76 1.35 -12.12
N ALA A 16 -12.08 0.99 -13.37
CA ALA A 16 -11.73 -0.31 -13.95
C ALA A 16 -10.19 -0.49 -14.04
N ARG A 17 -9.45 0.58 -14.34
CA ARG A 17 -7.99 0.56 -14.43
C ARG A 17 -7.32 0.36 -13.07
N THR A 18 -7.94 0.76 -11.96
CA THR A 18 -7.30 0.60 -10.64
C THR A 18 -7.36 -0.83 -10.10
N LEU A 19 -8.21 -1.71 -10.64
CA LEU A 19 -8.29 -3.12 -10.24
C LEU A 19 -8.49 -3.33 -8.72
N ARG A 20 -9.33 -2.52 -8.06
CA ARG A 20 -9.59 -2.60 -6.60
C ARG A 20 -9.82 -4.02 -6.09
N TRP A 21 -10.48 -4.88 -6.88
CA TRP A 21 -10.72 -6.28 -6.55
C TRP A 21 -9.45 -7.11 -6.32
N ALA A 22 -8.33 -6.78 -6.97
CA ALA A 22 -7.04 -7.47 -6.82
C ALA A 22 -6.43 -7.22 -5.43
N GLY A 23 -6.81 -6.12 -4.78
CA GLY A 23 -6.40 -5.78 -3.42
C GLY A 23 -7.18 -6.52 -2.33
N ARG A 24 -8.09 -7.44 -2.64
CA ARG A 24 -8.81 -8.19 -1.61
C ARG A 24 -7.91 -9.29 -1.02
N ALA A 25 -7.95 -9.47 0.30
CA ALA A 25 -7.12 -10.47 0.99
C ALA A 25 -7.32 -11.90 0.47
N GLY A 26 -8.54 -12.25 0.04
CA GLY A 26 -8.88 -13.55 -0.52
C GLY A 26 -8.66 -13.70 -2.02
N HIS A 27 -8.15 -12.68 -2.72
CA HIS A 27 -7.92 -12.75 -4.16
C HIS A 27 -6.96 -13.90 -4.50
N LEU A 28 -7.44 -14.90 -5.25
CA LEU A 28 -6.74 -16.16 -5.55
C LEU A 28 -6.12 -16.82 -4.29
N GLY A 29 -6.87 -16.83 -3.19
CA GLY A 29 -6.43 -17.42 -1.91
C GLY A 29 -5.34 -16.61 -1.19
N GLY A 30 -5.04 -15.39 -1.64
CA GLY A 30 -4.00 -14.54 -1.06
C GLY A 30 -2.58 -14.84 -1.54
N PHE A 31 -2.41 -15.87 -2.38
CA PHE A 31 -1.09 -16.26 -2.91
C PHE A 31 -0.40 -15.15 -3.71
N PRO A 32 -1.06 -14.47 -4.68
CA PRO A 32 -0.39 -13.43 -5.44
C PRO A 32 0.08 -12.25 -4.57
N ARG A 33 -0.72 -11.88 -3.57
CA ARG A 33 -0.35 -10.86 -2.58
C ARG A 33 0.88 -11.29 -1.80
N ALA A 34 0.87 -12.51 -1.27
CA ALA A 34 2.01 -13.06 -0.53
C ALA A 34 3.27 -13.08 -1.39
N ALA A 35 3.17 -13.47 -2.66
CA ALA A 35 4.31 -13.50 -3.59
C ALA A 35 4.89 -12.10 -3.86
N VAL A 36 4.03 -11.11 -4.17
CA VAL A 36 4.48 -9.72 -4.42
C VAL A 36 5.13 -9.12 -3.18
N ILE A 37 4.48 -9.24 -2.01
CA ILE A 37 5.03 -8.71 -0.75
C ILE A 37 6.32 -9.42 -0.36
N ALA A 38 6.41 -10.75 -0.50
CA ALA A 38 7.63 -11.48 -0.20
C ALA A 38 8.78 -11.07 -1.12
N ALA A 39 8.52 -10.86 -2.42
CA ALA A 39 9.53 -10.40 -3.37
C ALA A 39 10.03 -9.00 -3.04
N VAL A 40 9.13 -8.03 -2.83
CA VAL A 40 9.50 -6.66 -2.45
C VAL A 40 10.21 -6.65 -1.09
N GLY A 41 9.72 -7.41 -0.13
CA GLY A 41 10.32 -7.50 1.20
C GLY A 41 11.71 -8.14 1.22
N ALA A 42 11.96 -9.11 0.35
CA ALA A 42 13.30 -9.66 0.16
C ALA A 42 14.27 -8.62 -0.41
N VAL A 43 13.84 -7.83 -1.40
CA VAL A 43 14.62 -6.72 -1.97
C VAL A 43 14.88 -5.65 -0.91
N ALA A 44 13.86 -5.25 -0.15
CA ALA A 44 13.98 -4.30 0.95
C ALA A 44 15.02 -4.76 1.98
N LYS A 45 14.96 -6.03 2.35
CA LYS A 45 15.88 -6.62 3.34
C LYS A 45 17.30 -6.70 2.83
N ALA A 46 17.50 -7.11 1.58
CA ALA A 46 18.81 -7.08 0.94
C ALA A 46 19.36 -5.65 0.88
N TYR A 47 18.53 -4.67 0.51
CA TYR A 47 18.94 -3.27 0.48
C TYR A 47 19.37 -2.75 1.85
N ALA A 48 18.52 -2.90 2.87
CA ALA A 48 18.79 -2.42 4.22
C ALA A 48 19.94 -3.16 4.94
N SER A 49 20.20 -4.42 4.57
CA SER A 49 21.21 -5.25 5.24
C SER A 49 22.55 -5.34 4.50
N LEU A 50 22.56 -5.18 3.18
CA LEU A 50 23.73 -5.44 2.33
C LEU A 50 24.18 -4.23 1.52
N LEU A 51 23.26 -3.36 1.11
CA LEU A 51 23.54 -2.26 0.18
C LEU A 51 23.47 -0.88 0.83
N ASN A 52 23.09 -0.81 2.11
CA ASN A 52 22.97 0.44 2.85
C ASN A 52 23.32 0.28 4.33
N THR A 53 23.62 1.40 4.99
CA THR A 53 23.67 1.48 6.46
C THR A 53 22.32 1.96 6.96
N THR A 54 21.61 1.11 7.69
CA THR A 54 20.27 1.43 8.23
C THR A 54 20.30 1.46 9.75
N THR A 55 19.88 2.60 10.32
CA THR A 55 19.66 2.77 11.76
C THR A 55 18.16 2.93 12.01
N VAL A 56 17.62 2.13 12.93
CA VAL A 56 16.21 2.20 13.32
C VAL A 56 16.13 2.46 14.82
N HIS A 57 15.45 3.54 15.19
CA HIS A 57 15.18 3.88 16.58
C HIS A 57 13.81 3.36 16.99
N ASN A 58 13.69 2.86 18.22
CA ASN A 58 12.41 2.41 18.80
C ASN A 58 11.72 1.30 17.99
N ALA A 59 12.50 0.40 17.37
CA ALA A 59 11.99 -0.70 16.54
C ALA A 59 11.00 -1.61 17.29
N ASP A 60 11.25 -1.87 18.57
CA ASP A 60 10.40 -2.73 19.40
C ASP A 60 8.98 -2.16 19.58
N ALA A 61 8.85 -0.83 19.70
CA ALA A 61 7.55 -0.20 19.78
C ALA A 61 6.76 -0.38 18.48
N LEU A 62 7.41 -0.20 17.33
CA LEU A 62 6.81 -0.45 16.02
C LEU A 62 6.41 -1.92 15.87
N LEU A 63 7.30 -2.87 16.20
CA LEU A 63 7.01 -4.31 16.13
C LEU A 63 5.82 -4.70 17.00
N ARG A 64 5.74 -4.19 18.23
CA ARG A 64 4.59 -4.41 19.13
C ARG A 64 3.31 -3.84 18.53
N LEU A 65 3.37 -2.62 18.00
CA LEU A 65 2.22 -1.98 17.35
C LEU A 65 1.82 -2.68 16.06
N VAL A 66 2.71 -3.35 15.33
CA VAL A 66 2.35 -4.09 14.12
C VAL A 66 1.77 -5.47 14.45
N SER A 67 2.35 -6.17 15.41
CA SER A 67 2.08 -7.60 15.66
C SER A 67 1.08 -7.88 16.78
N SER A 68 0.78 -6.91 17.66
CA SER A 68 0.06 -7.19 18.92
C SER A 68 -1.03 -6.17 19.28
N ARG A 69 -1.63 -5.49 18.29
CA ARG A 69 -2.79 -4.63 18.54
C ARG A 69 -4.02 -5.48 18.89
N PRO A 70 -4.94 -4.98 19.73
CA PRO A 70 -6.25 -5.60 19.88
C PRO A 70 -6.95 -5.74 18.52
N PRO A 71 -7.69 -6.83 18.28
CA PRO A 71 -8.44 -7.00 17.03
C PRO A 71 -9.33 -5.79 16.73
N GLY A 72 -9.32 -5.33 15.48
CA GLY A 72 -10.10 -4.15 15.03
C GLY A 72 -9.48 -2.80 15.39
N THR A 73 -8.29 -2.75 16.04
CA THR A 73 -7.59 -1.49 16.31
C THR A 73 -6.68 -1.10 15.14
N PRO A 74 -6.95 0.02 14.43
CA PRO A 74 -6.11 0.43 13.32
C PRO A 74 -4.74 0.95 13.75
N LEU A 75 -3.81 0.96 12.80
CA LEU A 75 -2.54 1.68 12.90
C LEU A 75 -2.43 2.66 11.75
N LEU A 76 -2.12 3.92 12.06
CA LEU A 76 -1.81 4.94 11.06
C LEU A 76 -0.38 5.42 11.28
N THR A 77 0.46 5.31 10.26
CA THR A 77 1.83 5.83 10.29
C THR A 77 1.92 7.14 9.55
N VAL A 78 2.25 8.22 10.26
CA VAL A 78 2.53 9.53 9.67
C VAL A 78 4.03 9.72 9.54
N SER A 79 4.51 10.02 8.33
CA SER A 79 5.93 10.23 8.07
C SER A 79 6.16 11.41 7.12
N ASN A 80 7.39 11.92 7.10
CA ASN A 80 7.87 12.65 5.93
C ASN A 80 7.94 11.70 4.71
N HIS A 81 8.04 12.27 3.51
CA HIS A 81 8.26 11.53 2.27
C HIS A 81 9.41 12.18 1.51
N MET A 82 10.51 11.44 1.33
CA MET A 82 11.75 11.94 0.73
C MET A 82 12.04 11.29 -0.62
N SER A 83 11.57 10.05 -0.82
CA SER A 83 11.86 9.28 -2.03
C SER A 83 10.74 8.31 -2.36
N THR A 84 10.52 8.03 -3.64
CA THR A 84 9.63 6.94 -4.08
C THR A 84 10.06 5.57 -3.57
N MET A 85 11.33 5.43 -3.14
CA MET A 85 11.88 4.20 -2.58
C MET A 85 11.56 4.01 -1.09
N ASP A 86 10.99 5.02 -0.44
CA ASP A 86 10.57 4.98 0.97
C ASP A 86 9.69 3.74 1.22
N ASP A 87 8.65 3.56 0.41
CA ASP A 87 7.68 2.50 0.63
C ASP A 87 8.18 1.08 0.32
N PRO A 88 8.88 0.80 -0.80
CA PRO A 88 9.36 -0.55 -1.08
C PRO A 88 10.59 -0.95 -0.27
N LEU A 89 11.43 -0.02 0.24
CA LEU A 89 12.73 -0.38 0.84
C LEU A 89 12.84 -0.16 2.35
N MET A 90 12.15 0.82 2.95
CA MET A 90 12.44 1.20 4.34
C MET A 90 12.14 0.09 5.37
N TRP A 91 11.24 -0.82 5.04
CA TRP A 91 10.74 -1.86 5.95
C TRP A 91 11.62 -3.13 5.98
N GLY A 92 12.80 -3.10 5.35
CA GLY A 92 13.74 -4.21 5.29
C GLY A 92 14.66 -4.38 6.50
N PHE A 93 14.47 -3.63 7.58
CA PHE A 93 15.39 -3.67 8.73
C PHE A 93 15.32 -4.99 9.52
N LYS A 94 16.40 -5.32 10.23
CA LYS A 94 16.53 -6.58 10.97
C LYS A 94 15.41 -6.76 12.00
N GLY A 95 14.76 -7.92 11.97
CA GLY A 95 13.68 -8.28 12.89
C GLY A 95 12.28 -7.88 12.43
N PHE A 96 12.15 -7.03 11.41
CA PHE A 96 10.84 -6.71 10.85
C PHE A 96 10.28 -7.87 10.03
N PRO A 97 8.98 -8.21 10.15
CA PRO A 97 8.34 -9.27 9.37
C PRO A 97 8.04 -8.81 7.94
N THR A 98 9.06 -8.37 7.21
CA THR A 98 8.94 -7.73 5.87
C THR A 98 8.26 -8.62 4.82
N THR A 99 8.28 -9.95 5.00
CA THR A 99 7.67 -10.91 4.07
C THR A 99 6.27 -11.36 4.50
N ASP A 100 5.76 -10.93 5.67
CA ASP A 100 4.41 -11.27 6.11
C ASP A 100 3.41 -10.27 5.53
N ALA A 101 2.64 -10.72 4.53
CA ALA A 101 1.63 -9.94 3.85
C ALA A 101 0.49 -9.44 4.74
N LYS A 102 0.22 -10.09 5.88
CA LYS A 102 -0.81 -9.64 6.83
C LYS A 102 -0.32 -8.47 7.66
N LEU A 103 0.99 -8.45 7.95
CA LEU A 103 1.62 -7.41 8.76
C LEU A 103 2.15 -6.23 7.96
N GLN A 104 2.10 -6.27 6.62
CA GLN A 104 2.42 -5.10 5.80
C GLN A 104 1.29 -4.09 5.81
N ARG A 105 1.66 -2.82 5.74
CA ARG A 105 0.73 -1.69 5.62
C ARG A 105 0.19 -1.49 4.22
N TRP A 106 -0.89 -0.76 4.16
CA TRP A 106 -1.41 -0.09 2.98
C TRP A 106 -0.74 1.27 2.79
N VAL A 107 -0.81 1.76 1.55
CA VAL A 107 -0.16 3.00 1.16
C VAL A 107 -0.90 3.72 0.05
N LEU A 108 -1.09 5.02 0.24
CA LEU A 108 -1.51 5.92 -0.83
C LEU A 108 -0.37 6.12 -1.85
N THR A 109 -0.67 5.97 -3.14
CA THR A 109 0.31 6.02 -4.23
C THR A 109 -0.22 6.84 -5.40
N ALA A 110 0.67 7.57 -6.07
CA ALA A 110 0.26 8.42 -7.19
C ALA A 110 -0.27 7.58 -8.36
N GLU A 111 -1.54 7.81 -8.76
CA GLU A 111 -2.19 7.05 -9.82
C GLU A 111 -1.41 7.13 -11.14
N ASP A 112 -0.93 8.32 -11.49
CA ASP A 112 -0.21 8.61 -12.73
C ASP A 112 1.19 7.98 -12.81
N ILE A 113 1.72 7.49 -11.68
CA ILE A 113 3.02 6.81 -11.60
C ILE A 113 2.84 5.29 -11.47
N CYS A 114 1.99 4.86 -10.54
CA CYS A 114 1.85 3.46 -10.12
C CYS A 114 0.77 2.70 -10.92
N PHE A 115 -0.23 3.36 -11.50
CA PHE A 115 -1.40 2.73 -12.13
C PHE A 115 -1.49 3.03 -13.63
N ARG A 116 -0.33 3.07 -14.30
CA ARG A 116 -0.21 3.47 -15.72
C ARG A 116 -0.78 2.45 -16.71
N ASN A 117 -0.85 1.18 -16.32
CA ASN A 117 -1.41 0.10 -17.14
C ASN A 117 -1.94 -1.02 -16.25
N VAL A 118 -2.73 -1.93 -16.81
CA VAL A 118 -3.39 -3.03 -16.09
C VAL A 118 -2.38 -3.89 -15.31
N PHE A 119 -1.21 -4.18 -15.88
CA PHE A 119 -0.19 -4.99 -15.21
C PHE A 119 0.37 -4.28 -13.98
N MET A 120 0.77 -3.01 -14.11
CA MET A 120 1.24 -2.20 -12.97
C MET A 120 0.15 -2.06 -11.91
N SER A 121 -1.07 -1.71 -12.31
CA SER A 121 -2.23 -1.63 -11.40
C SER A 121 -2.41 -2.90 -10.60
N TYR A 122 -2.28 -4.06 -11.25
CA TYR A 122 -2.43 -5.35 -10.59
C TYR A 122 -1.34 -5.57 -9.53
N ILE A 123 -0.07 -5.36 -9.89
CA ILE A 123 1.06 -5.51 -8.96
C ILE A 123 0.95 -4.53 -7.77
N PHE A 124 0.64 -3.27 -8.01
CA PHE A 124 0.49 -2.27 -6.95
C PHE A 124 -0.71 -2.59 -6.03
N ARG A 125 -1.85 -3.06 -6.56
CA ARG A 125 -2.97 -3.53 -5.72
C ARG A 125 -2.59 -4.75 -4.87
N LEU A 126 -1.83 -5.70 -5.41
CA LEU A 126 -1.33 -6.84 -4.65
C LEU A 126 -0.41 -6.39 -3.50
N GLY A 127 0.43 -5.39 -3.75
CA GLY A 127 1.31 -4.74 -2.78
C GLY A 127 0.62 -3.76 -1.81
N LYS A 128 -0.70 -3.84 -1.66
CA LYS A 128 -1.50 -2.97 -0.77
C LYS A 128 -1.41 -1.47 -1.09
N CYS A 129 -1.31 -1.10 -2.37
CA CYS A 129 -1.31 0.30 -2.78
C CYS A 129 -2.72 0.78 -3.16
N VAL A 130 -3.09 1.96 -2.70
CA VAL A 130 -4.34 2.66 -3.02
C VAL A 130 -3.99 3.87 -3.89
N PRO A 131 -4.57 4.02 -5.10
CA PRO A 131 -4.24 5.11 -6.00
C PRO A 131 -4.80 6.45 -5.50
N ILE A 132 -4.05 7.53 -5.68
CA ILE A 132 -4.49 8.91 -5.40
C ILE A 132 -4.21 9.78 -6.61
N THR A 133 -5.19 10.61 -6.96
CA THR A 133 -5.07 11.63 -8.00
C THR A 133 -4.50 12.89 -7.37
N ARG A 134 -3.25 13.19 -7.71
CA ARG A 134 -2.57 14.39 -7.21
C ARG A 134 -3.25 15.65 -7.74
N GLY A 135 -3.51 16.61 -6.86
CA GLY A 135 -4.19 17.87 -7.21
C GLY A 135 -5.72 17.80 -7.22
N ALA A 136 -6.34 16.62 -7.03
CA ALA A 136 -7.81 16.48 -6.99
C ALA A 136 -8.43 16.82 -5.62
N GLY A 137 -7.64 17.31 -4.65
CA GLY A 137 -8.08 17.55 -3.28
C GLY A 137 -8.16 16.28 -2.43
N ILE A 138 -8.68 16.39 -1.21
CA ILE A 138 -8.73 15.26 -0.24
C ILE A 138 -9.99 14.39 -0.37
N TYR A 139 -11.01 14.86 -1.09
CA TYR A 139 -12.28 14.16 -1.26
C TYR A 139 -12.23 13.31 -2.52
N GLN A 140 -11.66 12.11 -2.41
CA GLN A 140 -11.52 11.14 -3.50
C GLN A 140 -12.09 9.78 -3.07
N ASP A 141 -12.65 9.01 -4.01
CA ASP A 141 -13.15 7.66 -3.72
C ASP A 141 -12.10 6.75 -3.10
N HIS A 142 -10.83 6.92 -3.50
CA HIS A 142 -9.71 6.17 -2.93
C HIS A 142 -9.28 6.63 -1.54
N MET A 143 -9.60 7.87 -1.15
CA MET A 143 -9.47 8.29 0.25
C MET A 143 -10.53 7.60 1.11
N THR A 144 -11.74 7.41 0.61
CA THR A 144 -12.76 6.56 1.26
C THR A 144 -12.27 5.11 1.37
N GLU A 145 -11.61 4.58 0.34
CA GLU A 145 -10.99 3.25 0.39
C GLU A 145 -9.93 3.14 1.51
N ALA A 146 -9.06 4.13 1.69
CA ALA A 146 -8.09 4.15 2.79
C ALA A 146 -8.76 4.26 4.18
N LEU A 147 -9.87 5.01 4.29
CA LEU A 147 -10.67 5.05 5.51
C LEU A 147 -11.33 3.70 5.83
N GLU A 148 -11.78 2.96 4.82
CA GLU A 148 -12.28 1.59 4.98
C GLU A 148 -11.18 0.63 5.46
N VAL A 149 -9.94 0.76 4.95
CA VAL A 149 -8.80 -0.02 5.44
C VAL A 149 -8.60 0.20 6.94
N LEU A 150 -8.58 1.46 7.38
CA LEU A 150 -8.47 1.81 8.80
C LEU A 150 -9.68 1.32 9.61
N SER A 151 -10.90 1.42 9.08
CA SER A 151 -12.11 0.98 9.81
C SER A 151 -12.14 -0.53 10.07
N THR A 152 -11.42 -1.33 9.28
CA THR A 152 -11.25 -2.77 9.50
C THR A 152 -10.12 -3.15 10.46
N GLY A 153 -9.39 -2.17 11.00
CA GLY A 153 -8.28 -2.38 11.95
C GLY A 153 -6.93 -2.72 11.30
N ASP A 154 -6.82 -2.58 9.97
CA ASP A 154 -5.57 -2.78 9.25
C ASP A 154 -4.60 -1.59 9.49
N TRP A 155 -3.44 -1.63 8.84
CA TRP A 155 -2.40 -0.61 8.96
C TRP A 155 -2.27 0.22 7.68
N GLU A 156 -2.36 1.56 7.76
CA GLU A 156 -2.21 2.52 6.64
C GLU A 156 -1.05 3.51 6.90
N LYS A 157 -0.48 4.07 5.83
CA LYS A 157 0.45 5.22 5.87
C LYS A 157 -0.18 6.44 5.22
#